data_AF-A0A356X1L8-F1
#
_entry.id   AF-A0A356X1L8-F1
#
_cell.length_a   1.000
_cell.length_b   1.000
_cell.length_c   1.000
_cell.angle_alpha   90.00
_cell.angle_beta   90.00
_cell.angle_gamma   90.00
#
_symmetry.space_group_name_H-M   'P 1'
#
loop_
_entity.id
_entity.type
_entity.pdbx_description
1 polymer ?
#
loop_
_entity_poly.entity_id
_entity_poly.type
_entity_poly.pdbx_seq_one_letter_code
_entity_poly.pdbx_strand_id
1 'polypeptide(L)'
;MKFLKLLFLFFLAGTFSVMAQMPDAPDRTDGEGPYERLIIRGVHLIDGTGSPATGPVDIVVEGNRIKSVQTVGYPGLPINENRRPEADENTKVIEAEGMYVLPGFFDMHAHTGGGSQGTTPEYVYKLWLA
;
A
#
# COMPACT_ATOMS: atom_id res chain seq x y z
N MET A 1 -48.80 -27.88 13.03
CA MET A 1 -47.56 -28.36 13.70
C MET A 1 -46.45 -28.80 12.73
N LYS A 2 -46.73 -29.58 11.67
CA LYS A 2 -45.69 -30.01 10.70
C LYS A 2 -45.03 -28.86 9.93
N PHE A 3 -45.81 -27.86 9.52
CA PHE A 3 -45.31 -26.67 8.80
C PHE A 3 -44.35 -25.82 9.66
N LEU A 4 -44.67 -25.64 10.95
CA LEU A 4 -43.83 -24.91 11.90
C LEU A 4 -42.50 -25.64 12.19
N LYS A 5 -42.52 -26.98 12.23
CA LYS A 5 -41.30 -27.81 12.36
C LYS A 5 -40.40 -27.70 11.13
N LEU A 6 -41.00 -27.65 9.92
CA LEU A 6 -40.26 -27.50 8.67
C LEU A 6 -39.61 -26.11 8.55
N LEU A 7 -40.33 -25.06 8.97
CA LEU A 7 -39.81 -23.69 9.03
C LEU A 7 -38.65 -23.57 10.03
N PHE A 8 -38.76 -24.23 11.19
CA PHE A 8 -37.69 -24.26 12.19
C PHE A 8 -36.44 -25.00 11.69
N LEU A 9 -36.62 -26.12 10.97
CA LEU A 9 -35.51 -26.87 10.38
C LEU A 9 -34.79 -26.06 9.29
N PHE A 10 -35.54 -25.31 8.49
CA PHE A 10 -34.99 -24.40 7.47
C PHE A 10 -34.19 -23.26 8.11
N PHE A 11 -34.70 -22.67 9.20
CA PHE A 11 -33.96 -21.65 9.96
C PHE A 11 -32.68 -22.20 10.59
N LEU A 12 -32.72 -23.41 11.16
CA LEU A 12 -31.55 -24.07 11.75
C LEU A 12 -30.49 -24.39 10.69
N ALA A 13 -30.89 -24.88 9.51
CA ALA A 13 -29.98 -25.15 8.40
C ALA A 13 -29.33 -23.86 7.85
N GLY A 14 -30.09 -22.75 7.80
CA GLY A 14 -29.57 -21.45 7.37
C GLY A 14 -28.46 -20.89 8.28
N THR A 15 -28.49 -21.19 9.58
CA THR A 15 -27.45 -20.70 10.51
C THR A 15 -26.07 -21.34 10.34
N PHE A 16 -25.98 -22.56 9.78
CA PHE A 16 -24.70 -23.24 9.59
C PHE A 16 -23.86 -22.66 8.44
N SER A 17 -24.50 -22.14 7.38
CA SER A 17 -23.79 -21.57 6.23
C SER A 17 -23.07 -20.27 6.56
N VAL A 18 -23.50 -19.54 7.59
CA VAL A 18 -22.89 -18.27 8.01
C VAL A 18 -21.56 -18.48 8.75
N MET A 19 -21.37 -19.64 9.40
CA MET A 19 -20.16 -19.96 10.16
C MET A 19 -18.98 -20.44 9.29
N ALA A 20 -19.20 -20.64 7.98
CA ALA A 20 -18.18 -21.15 7.06
C ALA A 20 -17.34 -20.05 6.38
N GLN A 21 -17.75 -18.78 6.48
CA GLN A 21 -17.05 -17.68 5.83
C GLN A 21 -15.90 -17.18 6.70
N MET A 22 -14.74 -16.94 6.06
CA MET A 22 -13.60 -16.31 6.73
C MET A 22 -13.96 -14.86 7.12
N PRO A 23 -13.46 -14.36 8.26
CA PRO A 23 -13.60 -12.95 8.60
C PRO A 23 -12.82 -12.10 7.58
N ASP A 24 -13.36 -10.92 7.28
CA ASP A 24 -12.63 -9.89 6.55
C ASP A 24 -11.43 -9.41 7.37
N ALA A 25 -10.38 -8.93 6.68
CA ALA A 25 -9.30 -8.24 7.37
C ALA A 25 -9.82 -6.92 7.96
N PRO A 26 -9.41 -6.54 9.19
CA PRO A 26 -9.78 -5.25 9.76
C PRO A 26 -9.10 -4.11 8.99
N ASP A 27 -9.59 -2.89 9.23
CA ASP A 27 -8.92 -1.68 8.74
C ASP A 27 -7.48 -1.61 9.27
N ARG A 28 -6.58 -1.13 8.43
CA ARG A 28 -5.16 -0.92 8.75
C ARG A 28 -5.00 -0.03 9.98
N THR A 29 -4.26 -0.52 10.98
CA THR A 29 -3.88 0.24 12.18
C THR A 29 -2.41 0.70 12.19
N ASP A 30 -1.60 0.17 11.26
CA ASP A 30 -0.15 0.43 11.20
C ASP A 30 0.22 1.29 9.98
N GLY A 31 1.36 1.97 10.06
CA GLY A 31 1.86 2.88 9.03
C GLY A 31 1.63 4.36 9.35
N GLU A 32 2.39 5.22 8.69
CA GLU A 32 2.25 6.67 8.83
C GLU A 32 1.43 7.28 7.68
N GLY A 33 0.87 8.47 7.93
CA GLY A 33 0.01 9.18 6.98
C GLY A 33 -1.47 8.79 7.08
N PRO A 34 -2.30 9.20 6.11
CA PRO A 34 -1.94 10.00 4.94
C PRO A 34 -1.43 11.38 5.35
N TYR A 35 -0.40 11.87 4.67
CA TYR A 35 0.05 13.25 4.82
C TYR A 35 -0.70 14.13 3.83
N GLU A 36 -0.94 15.39 4.19
CA GLU A 36 -1.48 16.39 3.25
C GLU A 36 -0.57 16.51 2.03
N ARG A 37 0.73 16.60 2.29
CA ARG A 37 1.80 16.59 1.29
C ARG A 37 2.98 15.76 1.79
N LEU A 38 3.53 14.95 0.90
CA LEU A 38 4.73 14.14 1.14
C LEU A 38 5.78 14.47 0.06
N ILE A 39 7.03 14.68 0.47
CA ILE A 39 8.18 14.77 -0.42
C ILE A 39 9.16 13.66 -0.07
N ILE A 40 9.49 12.82 -1.05
CA ILE A 40 10.58 11.82 -0.94
C ILE A 40 11.78 12.40 -1.68
N ARG A 41 12.88 12.65 -0.98
CA ARG A 41 14.01 13.43 -1.48
C ARG A 41 15.23 12.59 -1.86
N GLY A 42 15.88 12.98 -2.95
CA GLY A 42 17.22 12.51 -3.32
C GLY A 42 17.30 11.07 -3.84
N VAL A 43 16.18 10.47 -4.24
CA VAL A 43 16.13 9.05 -4.61
C VAL A 43 16.56 8.80 -6.04
N HIS A 44 17.05 7.59 -6.32
CA HIS A 44 17.17 7.04 -7.65
C HIS A 44 15.86 6.33 -8.03
N LEU A 45 15.19 6.82 -9.08
CA LEU A 45 13.93 6.28 -9.57
C LEU A 45 14.18 5.15 -10.57
N ILE A 46 13.58 3.99 -10.30
CA ILE A 46 13.38 2.90 -11.26
C ILE A 46 11.87 2.83 -11.53
N ASP A 47 11.42 3.34 -12.66
CA ASP A 47 9.99 3.60 -12.93
C ASP A 47 9.20 2.40 -13.48
N GLY A 48 9.86 1.27 -13.75
CA GLY A 48 9.25 0.07 -14.30
C GLY A 48 9.08 0.07 -15.83
N THR A 49 9.56 1.10 -16.54
CA THR A 49 9.51 1.17 -18.02
C THR A 49 10.59 0.33 -18.71
N GLY A 50 11.56 -0.18 -17.94
CA GLY A 50 12.75 -0.86 -18.44
C GLY A 50 13.91 0.09 -18.80
N SER A 51 13.72 1.40 -18.62
CA SER A 51 14.78 2.41 -18.77
C SER A 51 15.81 2.32 -17.63
N PRO A 52 17.05 2.81 -17.83
CA PRO A 52 18.01 2.97 -16.73
C PRO A 52 17.45 3.83 -15.58
N ALA A 53 17.92 3.59 -14.36
CA ALA A 53 17.53 4.39 -13.21
C ALA A 53 17.86 5.88 -13.43
N THR A 54 16.92 6.75 -13.04
CA THR A 54 17.06 8.21 -13.18
C THR A 54 17.19 8.86 -11.80
N GLY A 55 18.05 9.86 -11.66
CA GLY A 55 18.11 10.68 -10.45
C GLY A 55 19.49 11.23 -10.12
N PRO A 56 19.63 11.88 -8.95
CA PRO A 56 18.62 11.99 -7.90
C PRO A 56 17.37 12.78 -8.31
N VAL A 57 16.21 12.31 -7.85
CA VAL A 57 14.92 12.98 -8.00
C VAL A 57 14.27 13.22 -6.64
N ASP A 58 13.45 14.27 -6.57
CA ASP A 58 12.51 14.51 -5.49
C ASP A 58 11.09 14.22 -6.00
N ILE A 59 10.32 13.42 -5.26
CA ILE A 59 8.95 13.02 -5.62
C ILE A 59 7.96 13.68 -4.68
N VAL A 60 6.96 14.37 -5.23
CA VAL A 60 5.87 14.99 -4.46
C VAL A 60 4.61 14.15 -4.58
N VAL A 61 3.99 13.84 -3.44
CA VAL A 61 2.71 13.15 -3.34
C VAL A 61 1.71 14.03 -2.59
N GLU A 62 0.54 14.24 -3.18
CA GLU A 62 -0.56 15.03 -2.62
C GLU A 62 -1.88 14.31 -2.89
N GLY A 63 -2.77 14.24 -1.89
CA GLY A 63 -4.09 13.60 -2.05
C GLY A 63 -4.01 12.17 -2.59
N ASN A 64 -3.03 11.39 -2.12
CA ASN A 64 -2.74 10.02 -2.56
C ASN A 64 -2.41 9.89 -4.07
N ARG A 65 -1.87 10.94 -4.69
CA ARG A 65 -1.43 10.93 -6.09
C ARG A 65 -0.01 11.49 -6.20
N ILE A 66 0.78 10.89 -7.10
CA ILE A 66 2.08 11.46 -7.49
C ILE A 66 1.79 12.77 -8.21
N LYS A 67 2.14 13.88 -7.58
CA LYS A 67 1.93 15.24 -8.09
C LYS A 67 3.03 15.63 -9.06
N SER A 68 4.28 15.31 -8.74
CA SER A 68 5.44 15.57 -9.58
C SER A 68 6.61 14.66 -9.25
N VAL A 69 7.49 14.48 -10.24
CA VAL A 69 8.81 13.86 -10.10
C VAL A 69 9.80 14.85 -10.69
N GLN A 70 10.67 15.40 -9.85
CA GLN A 70 11.58 16.48 -10.22
C GLN A 70 13.03 15.99 -10.17
N THR A 71 13.75 16.06 -11.29
CA THR A 71 15.19 15.81 -11.29
C THR A 71 15.92 16.98 -10.63
N VAL A 72 16.63 16.68 -9.54
CA VAL A 72 17.36 17.67 -8.73
C VAL A 72 18.87 17.58 -8.92
N GLY A 73 19.37 16.49 -9.50
CA GLY A 73 20.78 16.32 -9.84
C GLY A 73 21.02 15.20 -10.85
N TYR A 74 22.29 14.88 -11.08
CA TYR A 74 22.75 13.75 -11.90
C TYR A 74 23.85 12.97 -11.16
N PRO A 75 24.06 11.69 -11.50
CA PRO A 75 25.09 10.89 -10.85
C PRO A 75 26.47 11.55 -10.93
N GLY A 76 27.15 11.66 -9.79
CA GLY A 76 28.48 12.26 -9.68
C GLY A 76 28.51 13.79 -9.64
N LEU A 77 27.35 14.47 -9.67
CA LEU A 77 27.25 15.92 -9.50
C LEU A 77 26.48 16.26 -8.20
N PRO A 78 26.78 17.40 -7.55
CA PRO A 78 26.00 17.87 -6.41
C PRO A 78 24.53 18.12 -6.77
N ILE A 79 23.64 17.96 -5.79
CA ILE A 79 22.22 18.30 -5.93
C ILE A 79 22.08 19.83 -6.09
N ASN A 80 21.21 20.24 -7.02
CA ASN A 80 20.82 21.64 -7.17
C ASN A 80 19.63 21.94 -6.27
N GLU A 81 19.91 22.55 -5.12
CA GLU A 81 18.91 22.90 -4.11
C GLU A 81 17.79 23.81 -4.65
N ASN A 82 18.07 24.65 -5.66
CA ASN A 82 17.06 25.52 -6.28
C ASN A 82 16.01 24.75 -7.10
N ARG A 83 16.24 23.46 -7.39
CA ARG A 83 15.30 22.60 -8.10
C ARG A 83 14.44 21.77 -7.14
N ARG A 84 14.76 21.75 -5.84
CA ARG A 84 13.99 20.95 -4.89
C ARG A 84 12.60 21.57 -4.70
N PRO A 85 11.55 20.76 -4.63
CA PRO A 85 10.26 21.23 -4.17
C PRO A 85 10.38 21.75 -2.73
N GLU A 86 9.82 22.93 -2.48
CA GLU A 86 9.74 23.51 -1.14
C GLU A 86 8.84 22.66 -0.24
N ALA A 87 9.24 22.57 1.02
CA ALA A 87 8.49 21.94 2.10
C ALA A 87 8.06 23.01 3.09
N ASP A 88 6.76 23.04 3.41
CA ASP A 88 6.19 23.87 4.47
C ASP A 88 6.02 23.07 5.77
N GLU A 89 5.40 23.67 6.78
CA GLU A 89 5.14 23.04 8.08
C GLU A 89 4.21 21.81 8.03
N ASN A 90 3.40 21.69 6.97
CA ASN A 90 2.45 20.59 6.79
C ASN A 90 3.00 19.49 5.86
N THR A 91 4.20 19.68 5.33
CA THR A 91 4.84 18.73 4.42
C THR A 91 5.64 17.69 5.19
N LYS A 92 5.28 16.41 5.08
CA LYS A 92 6.17 15.33 5.49
C LYS A 92 7.32 15.22 4.49
N VAL A 93 8.55 15.24 4.97
CA VAL A 93 9.74 14.96 4.17
C VAL A 93 10.34 13.63 4.57
N ILE A 94 10.63 12.79 3.59
CA ILE A 94 11.44 11.58 3.73
C ILE A 94 12.77 11.84 3.04
N GLU A 95 13.84 11.93 3.82
CA GLU A 95 15.20 12.07 3.32
C GLU A 95 15.73 10.67 2.93
N ALA A 96 15.86 10.42 1.62
CA ALA A 96 16.20 9.12 1.06
C ALA A 96 17.32 9.24 0.02
N GLU A 97 18.25 10.17 0.24
CA GLU A 97 19.38 10.41 -0.66
C GLU A 97 20.22 9.14 -0.86
N GLY A 98 20.49 8.80 -2.12
CA GLY A 98 21.25 7.60 -2.51
C GLY A 98 20.47 6.29 -2.38
N MET A 99 19.23 6.32 -1.90
CA MET A 99 18.33 5.17 -1.92
C MET A 99 17.63 5.04 -3.28
N TYR A 100 16.90 3.94 -3.46
CA TYR A 100 16.12 3.68 -4.66
C TYR A 100 14.63 3.70 -4.33
N VAL A 101 13.84 4.20 -5.28
CA VAL A 101 12.39 4.11 -5.25
C VAL A 101 11.90 3.35 -6.48
N LEU A 102 10.93 2.47 -6.24
CA LEU A 102 10.27 1.66 -7.26
C LEU A 102 8.75 1.87 -7.15
N PRO A 103 7.99 1.62 -8.23
CA PRO A 103 6.55 1.41 -8.12
C PRO A 103 6.22 0.34 -7.08
N GLY A 104 5.04 0.46 -6.48
CA GLY A 104 4.47 -0.64 -5.69
C GLY A 104 4.38 -1.90 -6.55
N PHE A 105 4.74 -3.05 -5.98
CA PHE A 105 4.71 -4.32 -6.68
C PHE A 105 3.26 -4.79 -6.92
N PHE A 106 3.05 -5.47 -8.05
CA PHE A 106 1.78 -6.10 -8.38
C PHE A 106 1.91 -7.62 -8.21
N ASP A 107 1.11 -8.19 -7.30
CA ASP A 107 0.95 -9.63 -7.20
C ASP A 107 -0.32 -10.05 -7.95
N MET A 108 -0.14 -10.85 -9.02
CA MET A 108 -1.23 -11.34 -9.86
C MET A 108 -1.79 -12.69 -9.40
N HIS A 109 -1.15 -13.33 -8.41
CA HIS A 109 -1.55 -14.65 -7.94
C HIS A 109 -1.39 -14.71 -6.41
N ALA A 110 -2.34 -14.10 -5.73
CA ALA A 110 -2.41 -14.08 -4.28
C ALA A 110 -3.48 -15.05 -3.76
N HIS A 111 -3.19 -15.69 -2.63
CA HIS A 111 -4.16 -16.45 -1.84
C HIS A 111 -4.30 -15.80 -0.47
N THR A 112 -5.51 -15.40 -0.08
CA THR A 112 -5.79 -14.63 1.15
C THR A 112 -6.02 -15.52 2.38
N GLY A 113 -5.39 -16.70 2.41
CA GLY A 113 -5.57 -17.69 3.47
C GLY A 113 -6.84 -18.54 3.34
N GLY A 114 -7.18 -19.24 4.43
CA GLY A 114 -8.36 -20.09 4.50
C GLY A 114 -8.31 -21.06 5.67
N GLY A 115 -9.48 -21.59 6.07
CA GLY A 115 -9.60 -22.47 7.23
C GLY A 115 -8.69 -23.71 7.18
N SER A 116 -8.47 -24.29 5.99
CA SER A 116 -7.53 -25.41 5.81
C SER A 116 -6.07 -25.04 5.99
N GLN A 117 -5.72 -23.77 5.77
CA GLN A 117 -4.36 -23.23 5.92
C GLN A 117 -4.10 -22.71 7.33
N GLY A 118 -5.15 -22.57 8.16
CA GLY A 118 -5.03 -22.03 9.52
C GLY A 118 -4.66 -20.54 9.58
N THR A 119 -4.86 -19.81 8.48
CA THR A 119 -4.48 -18.41 8.33
C THR A 119 -5.68 -17.54 7.99
N THR A 120 -5.71 -16.33 8.54
CA THR A 120 -6.71 -15.30 8.24
C THR A 120 -6.21 -14.33 7.17
N PRO A 121 -7.11 -13.63 6.45
CA PRO A 121 -6.71 -12.59 5.51
C PRO A 121 -5.80 -11.53 6.12
N GLU A 122 -6.08 -11.09 7.36
CA GLU A 122 -5.24 -10.12 8.08
C GLU A 122 -3.79 -10.58 8.22
N TYR A 123 -3.58 -11.84 8.62
CA TYR A 123 -2.24 -12.41 8.77
C TYR A 123 -1.49 -12.40 7.44
N VAL A 124 -2.17 -12.77 6.35
CA VAL A 124 -1.57 -12.83 5.01
C VAL A 124 -1.22 -11.42 4.51
N TYR A 125 -2.11 -10.44 4.66
CA TYR A 125 -1.84 -9.06 4.21
C TYR A 125 -0.67 -8.44 4.95
N LYS A 126 -0.53 -8.68 6.27
CA LYS A 126 0.62 -8.22 7.05
C LYS A 126 1.95 -8.81 6.58
N LEU A 127 1.98 -10.05 6.10
CA LEU A 127 3.18 -10.64 5.49
C LEU A 127 3.57 -9.96 4.17
N TRP A 128 2.59 -9.47 3.42
CA TRP A 128 2.81 -8.72 2.18
C TRP A 128 3.15 -7.24 2.40
N LEU A 129 3.21 -6.80 3.66
CA LEU A 129 3.41 -5.39 4.03
C LEU A 129 2.31 -4.49 3.44
N ALA A 130 1.09 -5.02 3.34
CA ALA A 130 -0.09 -4.37 2.75
C ALA A 130 -1.11 -3.97 3.83
#